data_AF-A0AAD8Y3L9-F1
#
_entry.id   AF-A0AAD8Y3L9-F1
#
_cell.length_a   1.000
_cell.length_b   1.000
_cell.length_c   1.000
_cell.angle_alpha   90.00
_cell.angle_beta   90.00
_cell.angle_gamma   90.00
#
_symmetry.space_group_name_H-M   'P 1'
#
loop_
_entity.id
_entity.type
_entity.pdbx_description
1 polymer ?
#
loop_
_entity_poly.entity_id
_entity_poly.type
_entity_poly.pdbx_seq_one_letter_code
_entity_poly.pdbx_strand_id
1 'polypeptide(L)'
;MSNNTGEGDPAGMTSDAIIDVVESNKHLRKLDIVGNRISNQHIERLCYAVYNHPLVELDLSKCFEPGIGDKMLTALLTSGVLMLEKLEMSSNNITSAVSTLLADFLATNPRLKELNLVDNRLNDSDAALIGNALRSNTTLRHLHLDANDITNVGEESLRLVLYDESSLNSAADSNHICILEAIDYNNSHPQGQINRGWKLYSLLSIRNQSMSNVKHFGDIDVKILPNMLEAMQRYHNAVSVYNANAHSFRRNFEVEPVSIVYETLRKWDKVMQLCKSLGAENMSIND
;
A
#
# COMPACT_ATOMS: atom_id res chain seq x y z
N MET A 1 6.57 29.58 -2.20
CA MET A 1 6.10 30.79 -1.47
C MET A 1 4.65 30.52 -1.09
N SER A 2 4.32 30.40 0.19
CA SER A 2 2.94 30.19 0.64
C SER A 2 2.31 31.53 0.97
N ASN A 3 1.30 31.96 0.21
CA ASN A 3 0.52 33.16 0.52
C ASN A 3 -0.96 32.80 0.67
N ASN A 4 -1.51 33.25 1.79
CA ASN A 4 -2.87 33.05 2.25
C ASN A 4 -3.56 34.43 2.24
N THR A 5 -4.47 34.70 1.31
CA THR A 5 -5.46 35.79 1.40
C THR A 5 -6.64 35.50 0.46
N GLY A 6 -7.86 35.61 1.01
CA GLY A 6 -9.12 35.32 0.32
C GLY A 6 -9.56 36.34 -0.73
N GLU A 7 -10.50 35.87 -1.54
CA GLU A 7 -11.41 36.59 -2.44
C GLU A 7 -10.79 37.62 -3.40
N GLY A 8 -10.44 37.13 -4.59
CA GLY A 8 -10.02 37.92 -5.75
C GLY A 8 -8.90 37.21 -6.47
N ASP A 9 -9.27 36.41 -7.49
CA ASP A 9 -8.40 35.73 -8.48
C ASP A 9 -7.02 35.25 -7.94
N PRO A 10 -6.86 33.95 -7.64
CA PRO A 10 -5.71 33.51 -6.85
C PRO A 10 -4.42 33.80 -7.63
N ALA A 11 -3.42 34.31 -6.94
CA ALA A 11 -2.06 34.59 -7.41
C ALA A 11 -1.27 33.32 -7.81
N GLY A 12 -1.90 32.41 -8.56
CA GLY A 12 -1.36 31.20 -9.13
C GLY A 12 -1.07 31.37 -10.63
N MET A 13 -0.29 30.45 -11.18
CA MET A 13 -0.04 30.38 -12.62
C MET A 13 -1.34 30.01 -13.35
N THR A 14 -1.57 30.60 -14.52
CA THR A 14 -2.68 30.20 -15.38
C THR A 14 -2.50 28.75 -15.83
N SER A 15 -3.59 28.04 -16.14
CA SER A 15 -3.50 26.68 -16.66
C SER A 15 -2.63 26.60 -17.92
N ASP A 16 -2.71 27.59 -18.81
CA ASP A 16 -1.86 27.68 -20.00
C ASP A 16 -0.38 27.80 -19.65
N ALA A 17 -0.02 28.68 -18.71
CA ALA A 17 1.38 28.85 -18.30
C ALA A 17 1.95 27.57 -17.68
N ILE A 18 1.15 26.85 -16.88
CA ILE A 18 1.53 25.55 -16.31
C ILE A 18 1.81 24.54 -17.42
N ILE A 19 0.90 24.43 -18.39
CA ILE A 19 1.03 23.49 -19.49
C ILE A 19 2.22 23.85 -20.38
N ASP A 20 2.41 25.13 -20.70
CA ASP A 20 3.55 25.60 -21.50
C ASP A 20 4.89 25.27 -20.82
N VAL A 21 4.97 25.34 -19.49
CA VAL A 21 6.17 24.93 -18.73
C VAL A 21 6.44 23.43 -18.89
N VAL A 22 5.41 22.58 -18.78
CA VAL A 22 5.54 21.13 -18.97
C VAL A 22 5.89 20.80 -20.43
N GLU A 23 5.26 21.48 -21.39
CA GLU A 23 5.51 21.24 -22.81
C GLU A 23 6.93 21.66 -23.21
N SER A 24 7.43 22.79 -22.70
CA SER A 24 8.75 23.33 -23.05
C SER A 24 9.91 22.68 -22.30
N ASN A 25 9.68 22.15 -21.09
CA ASN A 25 10.75 21.63 -20.24
C ASN A 25 10.79 20.10 -20.19
N LYS A 26 11.42 19.49 -21.22
CA LYS A 26 11.61 18.02 -21.30
C LYS A 26 12.59 17.43 -20.29
N HIS A 27 13.13 18.23 -19.37
CA HIS A 27 13.96 17.75 -18.26
C HIS A 27 13.25 17.85 -16.91
N LEU A 28 12.04 18.42 -16.87
CA LEU A 28 11.29 18.57 -15.63
C LEU A 28 10.97 17.19 -15.03
N ARG A 29 11.37 17.00 -13.78
CA ARG A 29 11.17 15.74 -13.02
C ARG A 29 10.10 15.85 -11.95
N LYS A 30 9.86 17.07 -11.45
CA LYS A 30 8.90 17.34 -10.38
C LYS A 30 8.07 18.54 -10.79
N LEU A 31 6.76 18.41 -10.70
CA LEU A 31 5.82 19.52 -10.91
C LEU A 31 4.93 19.63 -9.69
N ASP A 32 5.02 20.77 -9.01
CA ASP A 32 4.13 21.16 -7.92
C ASP A 32 3.31 22.36 -8.40
N ILE A 33 2.01 22.17 -8.51
CA ILE A 33 1.06 23.22 -8.87
C ILE A 33 -0.08 23.30 -7.85
N VAL A 34 0.18 22.95 -6.58
CA VAL A 34 -0.83 22.92 -5.52
C VAL A 34 -1.62 24.23 -5.47
N GLY A 35 -2.96 24.12 -5.48
CA GLY A 35 -3.85 25.27 -5.41
C GLY A 35 -3.97 26.10 -6.70
N ASN A 36 -3.25 25.74 -7.78
CA ASN A 36 -3.43 26.39 -9.07
C ASN A 36 -4.62 25.78 -9.79
N ARG A 37 -5.61 26.62 -10.10
CA ARG A 37 -6.84 26.15 -10.72
C ARG A 37 -6.60 25.69 -12.16
N ILE A 38 -6.84 24.41 -12.41
CA ILE A 38 -6.88 23.84 -13.75
C ILE A 38 -8.34 23.79 -14.21
N SER A 39 -8.68 24.62 -15.19
CA SER A 39 -10.03 24.63 -15.75
C SER A 39 -10.30 23.37 -16.60
N ASN A 40 -11.56 22.95 -16.66
CA ASN A 40 -11.95 21.73 -17.39
C ASN A 40 -11.57 21.70 -18.87
N GLN A 41 -11.43 22.86 -19.53
CA GLN A 41 -10.99 22.92 -20.93
C GLN A 41 -9.50 22.59 -21.13
N HIS A 42 -8.68 22.68 -20.07
CA HIS A 42 -7.24 22.45 -20.12
C HIS A 42 -6.83 21.05 -19.65
N ILE A 43 -7.79 20.26 -19.16
CA ILE A 43 -7.61 18.88 -18.68
C ILE A 43 -6.97 17.99 -19.74
N GLU A 44 -7.52 17.96 -20.96
CA GLU A 44 -7.01 17.10 -22.03
C GLU A 44 -5.59 17.51 -22.45
N ARG A 45 -5.35 18.83 -22.53
CA ARG A 45 -4.03 19.38 -22.89
C ARG A 45 -3.00 19.09 -21.80
N LEU A 46 -3.36 19.20 -20.53
CA LEU A 46 -2.49 18.84 -19.40
C LEU A 46 -2.15 17.34 -19.44
N CYS A 47 -3.14 16.47 -19.63
CA CYS A 47 -2.93 15.03 -19.79
C CYS A 47 -1.98 14.72 -20.95
N TYR A 48 -2.13 15.39 -22.08
CA TYR A 48 -1.23 15.24 -23.22
C TYR A 48 0.19 15.77 -22.93
N ALA A 49 0.31 16.89 -22.21
CA ALA A 49 1.60 17.46 -21.84
C ALA A 49 2.39 16.56 -20.88
N VAL A 50 1.70 15.90 -19.95
CA VAL A 50 2.33 14.93 -19.02
C VAL A 50 2.50 13.54 -19.64
N TYR A 51 1.82 13.24 -20.75
CA TYR A 51 1.97 11.99 -21.49
C TYR A 51 3.42 11.82 -21.98
N ASN A 52 4.06 10.70 -21.66
CA ASN A 52 5.48 10.44 -21.93
C ASN A 52 6.47 11.47 -21.35
N HIS A 53 6.03 12.35 -20.44
CA HIS A 53 6.92 13.30 -19.81
C HIS A 53 7.81 12.59 -18.78
N PRO A 54 9.11 12.95 -18.62
CA PRO A 54 9.99 12.37 -17.59
C PRO A 54 9.65 12.79 -16.15
N LEU A 55 8.44 13.29 -15.90
CA LEU A 55 7.97 13.57 -14.55
C LEU A 55 7.99 12.29 -13.72
N VAL A 56 8.52 12.43 -12.51
CA VAL A 56 8.53 11.40 -11.46
C VAL A 56 7.63 11.80 -10.31
N GLU A 57 7.47 13.09 -10.07
CA GLU A 57 6.58 13.60 -9.03
C GLU A 57 5.64 14.65 -9.63
N LEU A 58 4.35 14.47 -9.36
CA LEU A 58 3.30 15.37 -9.82
C LEU A 58 2.35 15.66 -8.66
N ASP A 59 2.26 16.92 -8.28
CA ASP A 59 1.31 17.40 -7.28
C ASP A 59 0.23 18.26 -7.91
N LEU A 60 -0.99 17.69 -7.92
CA LEU A 60 -2.22 18.29 -8.41
C LEU A 60 -3.18 18.62 -7.26
N SER A 61 -2.71 18.71 -6.02
CA SER A 61 -3.58 18.90 -4.87
C SER A 61 -4.28 20.25 -4.94
N LYS A 62 -5.58 20.29 -4.65
CA LYS A 62 -6.41 21.52 -4.71
C LYS A 62 -6.39 22.21 -6.09
N CYS A 63 -6.21 21.47 -7.17
CA CYS A 63 -6.13 22.04 -8.52
C CYS A 63 -7.48 22.08 -9.24
N PHE A 64 -8.46 21.28 -8.82
CA PHE A 64 -9.69 21.09 -9.58
C PHE A 64 -10.94 21.50 -8.79
N GLU A 65 -11.63 22.54 -9.26
CA GLU A 65 -12.91 23.01 -8.71
C GLU A 65 -14.00 23.04 -9.79
N PRO A 66 -15.16 22.38 -9.57
CA PRO A 66 -15.61 21.76 -8.32
C PRO A 66 -15.06 20.33 -8.07
N GLY A 67 -14.20 19.81 -8.95
CA GLY A 67 -13.55 18.50 -8.80
C GLY A 67 -12.85 18.07 -10.08
N ILE A 68 -11.99 17.04 -10.01
CA ILE A 68 -11.15 16.61 -11.16
C ILE A 68 -11.96 16.10 -12.36
N GLY A 69 -13.14 15.52 -12.12
CA GLY A 69 -14.01 14.93 -13.14
C GLY A 69 -13.47 13.63 -13.73
N ASP A 70 -14.38 12.73 -14.11
CA ASP A 70 -14.02 11.35 -14.43
C ASP A 70 -13.11 11.22 -15.65
N LYS A 71 -13.35 12.06 -16.66
CA LYS A 71 -12.60 12.05 -17.92
C LYS A 71 -11.12 12.41 -17.73
N MET A 72 -10.82 13.36 -16.84
CA MET A 72 -9.45 13.77 -16.55
C MET A 72 -8.70 12.66 -15.84
N LEU A 73 -9.27 12.13 -14.75
CA LEU A 73 -8.61 11.09 -14.00
C LEU A 73 -8.43 9.83 -14.87
N THR A 74 -9.41 9.50 -15.70
CA THR A 74 -9.28 8.44 -16.71
C THR A 74 -8.10 8.71 -17.63
N ALA A 75 -8.02 9.90 -18.24
CA ALA A 75 -6.95 10.24 -19.17
C ALA A 75 -5.56 10.21 -18.51
N LEU A 76 -5.46 10.69 -17.26
CA LEU A 76 -4.24 10.64 -16.48
C LEU A 76 -3.83 9.19 -16.21
N LEU A 77 -4.72 8.36 -15.65
CA LEU A 77 -4.40 6.99 -15.24
C LEU A 77 -4.21 6.02 -16.41
N THR A 78 -4.96 6.18 -17.51
CA THR A 78 -4.88 5.29 -18.70
C THR A 78 -3.73 5.61 -19.64
N SER A 79 -3.01 6.71 -19.42
CA SER A 79 -1.91 7.13 -20.26
C SER A 79 -0.76 6.10 -20.34
N GLY A 80 -0.73 5.08 -19.48
CA GLY A 80 0.08 3.85 -19.64
C GLY A 80 1.61 4.03 -19.59
N VAL A 81 2.11 5.27 -19.65
CA VAL A 81 3.53 5.62 -19.73
C VAL A 81 3.91 6.70 -18.72
N LEU A 82 3.07 6.92 -17.70
CA LEU A 82 3.45 7.79 -16.59
C LEU A 82 4.63 7.19 -15.85
N MET A 83 5.73 7.94 -15.83
CA MET A 83 6.96 7.61 -15.11
C MET A 83 6.88 8.03 -13.63
N LEU A 84 5.69 8.38 -13.15
CA LEU A 84 5.45 8.88 -11.81
C LEU A 84 5.77 7.81 -10.77
N GLU A 85 6.59 8.20 -9.80
CA GLU A 85 6.81 7.50 -8.55
C GLU A 85 6.01 8.14 -7.41
N LYS A 86 5.60 9.41 -7.52
CA LYS A 86 4.75 10.11 -6.55
C LYS A 86 3.65 10.90 -7.25
N LEU A 87 2.41 10.68 -6.80
CA LEU A 87 1.23 11.39 -7.30
C LEU A 87 0.42 11.90 -6.12
N GLU A 88 0.28 13.21 -6.03
CA GLU A 88 -0.48 13.89 -5.00
C GLU A 88 -1.78 14.44 -5.62
N MET A 89 -2.92 13.97 -5.13
CA MET A 89 -4.25 14.40 -5.60
C MET A 89 -5.17 14.74 -4.43
N SER A 90 -4.62 15.28 -3.36
CA SER A 90 -5.40 15.68 -2.18
C SER A 90 -6.40 16.77 -2.53
N SER A 91 -7.57 16.77 -1.88
CA SER A 91 -8.54 17.88 -1.97
C SER A 91 -9.02 18.17 -3.40
N ASN A 92 -9.29 17.14 -4.20
CA ASN A 92 -9.71 17.26 -5.61
C ASN A 92 -11.13 16.76 -5.87
N ASN A 93 -11.90 16.51 -4.81
CA ASN A 93 -13.28 16.04 -4.88
C ASN A 93 -13.44 14.78 -5.76
N ILE A 94 -12.50 13.83 -5.65
CA ILE A 94 -12.57 12.52 -6.30
C ILE A 94 -13.73 11.74 -5.68
N THR A 95 -14.62 11.21 -6.51
CA THR A 95 -15.80 10.44 -6.08
C THR A 95 -15.74 8.99 -6.54
N SER A 96 -16.66 8.15 -6.08
CA SER A 96 -16.73 6.72 -6.42
C SER A 96 -16.87 6.40 -7.92
N ALA A 97 -17.22 7.36 -8.77
CA ALA A 97 -17.37 7.12 -10.21
C ALA A 97 -16.07 6.64 -10.89
N VAL A 98 -14.92 6.95 -10.28
CA VAL A 98 -13.58 6.65 -10.82
C VAL A 98 -12.76 5.69 -9.97
N SER A 99 -13.29 5.19 -8.86
CA SER A 99 -12.54 4.29 -7.97
C SER A 99 -12.17 2.97 -8.63
N THR A 100 -13.04 2.44 -9.50
CA THR A 100 -12.72 1.26 -10.33
C THR A 100 -11.52 1.50 -11.23
N LEU A 101 -11.45 2.65 -11.90
CA LEU A 101 -10.32 3.00 -12.76
C LEU A 101 -9.02 3.15 -11.97
N LEU A 102 -9.11 3.74 -10.78
CA LEU A 102 -7.96 3.84 -9.88
C LEU A 102 -7.49 2.46 -9.41
N ALA A 103 -8.42 1.57 -9.04
CA ALA A 103 -8.12 0.20 -8.66
C ALA A 103 -7.47 -0.57 -9.83
N ASP A 104 -8.03 -0.48 -11.03
CA ASP A 104 -7.49 -1.11 -12.23
C ASP A 104 -6.07 -0.59 -12.52
N PHE A 105 -5.87 0.72 -12.47
CA PHE A 105 -4.55 1.33 -12.63
C PHE A 105 -3.55 0.79 -11.61
N LEU A 106 -3.90 0.73 -10.32
CA LEU A 106 -3.03 0.18 -9.30
C LEU A 106 -2.73 -1.31 -9.53
N ALA A 107 -3.70 -2.10 -10.00
CA ALA A 107 -3.50 -3.52 -10.29
C ALA A 107 -2.47 -3.75 -11.42
N THR A 108 -2.26 -2.78 -12.33
CA THR A 108 -1.23 -2.86 -13.38
C THR A 108 0.21 -2.72 -12.86
N ASN A 109 0.42 -2.54 -11.55
CA ASN A 109 1.74 -2.35 -10.95
C ASN A 109 2.51 -1.15 -11.57
N PRO A 110 1.93 0.06 -11.53
CA PRO A 110 2.60 1.25 -12.07
C PRO A 110 3.90 1.54 -11.30
N ARG A 111 4.77 2.39 -11.84
CA ARG A 111 6.00 2.81 -11.13
C ARG A 111 5.73 3.52 -9.81
N LEU A 112 4.49 3.97 -9.61
CA LEU A 112 4.01 4.71 -8.46
C LEU A 112 4.38 4.03 -7.13
N LYS A 113 5.03 4.81 -6.28
CA LYS A 113 5.46 4.47 -4.92
C LYS A 113 4.60 5.17 -3.88
N GLU A 114 4.17 6.39 -4.16
CA GLU A 114 3.38 7.19 -3.25
C GLU A 114 2.14 7.73 -3.96
N LEU A 115 0.98 7.53 -3.33
CA LEU A 115 -0.29 8.05 -3.81
C LEU A 115 -1.02 8.73 -2.64
N ASN A 116 -1.30 10.02 -2.78
CA ASN A 116 -2.06 10.77 -1.80
C ASN A 116 -3.46 11.10 -2.35
N LEU A 117 -4.48 10.62 -1.65
CA LEU A 117 -5.90 10.85 -1.94
C LEU A 117 -6.62 11.47 -0.74
N VAL A 118 -5.89 12.12 0.17
CA VAL A 118 -6.44 12.77 1.35
C VAL A 118 -7.50 13.80 0.96
N ASP A 119 -8.52 13.96 1.79
CA ASP A 119 -9.54 15.00 1.62
C ASP A 119 -10.29 14.88 0.26
N ASN A 120 -10.75 13.67 -0.05
CA ASN A 120 -11.60 13.40 -1.21
C ASN A 120 -12.94 12.78 -0.74
N ARG A 121 -13.75 12.23 -1.65
CA ARG A 121 -15.08 11.65 -1.34
C ARG A 121 -15.13 10.15 -1.65
N LEU A 122 -14.07 9.43 -1.28
CA LEU A 122 -14.01 7.98 -1.38
C LEU A 122 -14.77 7.36 -0.20
N ASN A 123 -15.53 6.30 -0.45
CA ASN A 123 -16.29 5.60 0.59
C ASN A 123 -15.81 4.15 0.80
N ASP A 124 -16.51 3.40 1.65
CA ASP A 124 -16.17 2.01 1.98
C ASP A 124 -16.09 1.06 0.76
N SER A 125 -16.91 1.30 -0.26
CA SER A 125 -16.88 0.48 -1.49
C SER A 125 -15.62 0.79 -2.30
N ASP A 126 -15.21 2.05 -2.34
CA ASP A 126 -13.98 2.48 -3.01
C ASP A 126 -12.75 1.95 -2.27
N ALA A 127 -12.76 1.99 -0.94
CA ALA A 127 -11.74 1.39 -0.08
C ALA A 127 -11.58 -0.11 -0.35
N ALA A 128 -12.68 -0.86 -0.50
CA ALA A 128 -12.63 -2.27 -0.84
C ALA A 128 -12.05 -2.53 -2.25
N LEU A 129 -12.40 -1.70 -3.24
CA LEU A 129 -11.85 -1.80 -4.60
C LEU A 129 -10.33 -1.53 -4.62
N ILE A 130 -9.90 -0.43 -3.99
CA ILE A 130 -8.49 -0.08 -3.85
C ILE A 130 -7.74 -1.18 -3.09
N GLY A 131 -8.32 -1.68 -2.00
CA GLY A 131 -7.78 -2.80 -1.24
C GLY A 131 -7.58 -4.05 -2.08
N ASN A 132 -8.56 -4.43 -2.91
CA ASN A 132 -8.41 -5.57 -3.81
C ASN A 132 -7.28 -5.38 -4.82
N ALA A 133 -7.14 -4.18 -5.41
CA ALA A 133 -6.01 -3.87 -6.28
C ALA A 133 -4.66 -3.95 -5.57
N LEU A 134 -4.61 -3.53 -4.29
CA LEU A 134 -3.40 -3.64 -3.48
C LEU A 134 -2.96 -5.08 -3.24
N ARG A 135 -3.85 -6.08 -3.30
CA ARG A 135 -3.43 -7.50 -3.13
C ARG A 135 -2.41 -7.94 -4.19
N SER A 136 -2.52 -7.43 -5.41
CA SER A 136 -1.60 -7.74 -6.52
C SER A 136 -0.58 -6.63 -6.81
N ASN A 137 -0.75 -5.44 -6.22
CA ASN A 137 0.19 -4.34 -6.37
C ASN A 137 1.44 -4.57 -5.50
N THR A 138 2.60 -4.59 -6.15
CA THR A 138 3.93 -4.80 -5.56
C THR A 138 4.81 -3.55 -5.63
N THR A 139 4.31 -2.45 -6.19
CA THR A 139 5.08 -1.24 -6.47
C THR A 139 4.79 -0.11 -5.50
N LEU A 140 3.53 0.10 -5.12
CA LEU A 140 3.09 1.13 -4.19
C LEU A 140 3.64 0.86 -2.80
N ARG A 141 4.02 1.94 -2.11
CA ARG A 141 4.67 1.95 -0.80
C ARG A 141 3.88 2.77 0.21
N HIS A 142 3.31 3.89 -0.22
CA HIS A 142 2.49 4.73 0.64
C HIS A 142 1.18 5.06 -0.07
N LEU A 143 0.08 4.87 0.66
CA LEU A 143 -1.23 5.30 0.24
C LEU A 143 -1.90 6.06 1.39
N HIS A 144 -2.25 7.32 1.13
CA HIS A 144 -2.92 8.19 2.09
C HIS A 144 -4.39 8.34 1.70
N LEU A 145 -5.28 8.04 2.63
CA LEU A 145 -6.74 8.02 2.44
C LEU A 145 -7.48 8.83 3.52
N ASP A 146 -6.76 9.57 4.36
CA ASP A 146 -7.35 10.37 5.43
C ASP A 146 -8.38 11.38 4.91
N ALA A 147 -9.31 11.78 5.79
CA ALA A 147 -10.34 12.77 5.46
C ALA A 147 -11.19 12.41 4.21
N ASN A 148 -11.44 11.12 4.00
CA ASN A 148 -12.45 10.62 3.04
C ASN A 148 -13.73 10.18 3.79
N ASP A 149 -14.76 9.77 3.04
CA ASP A 149 -16.01 9.20 3.56
C ASP A 149 -15.88 7.69 3.89
N ILE A 150 -14.67 7.24 4.28
CA ILE A 150 -14.37 5.87 4.66
C ILE A 150 -14.74 5.69 6.14
N THR A 151 -15.60 4.73 6.43
CA THR A 151 -16.00 4.36 7.78
C THR A 151 -15.15 3.20 8.29
N ASN A 152 -15.44 2.76 9.53
CA ASN A 152 -14.83 1.57 10.11
C ASN A 152 -15.01 0.29 9.26
N VAL A 153 -16.04 0.24 8.40
CA VAL A 153 -16.24 -0.91 7.49
C VAL A 153 -15.19 -0.93 6.39
N GLY A 154 -14.93 0.23 5.74
CA GLY A 154 -13.90 0.36 4.72
C GLY A 154 -12.50 0.24 5.30
N GLU A 155 -12.26 0.80 6.50
CA GLU A 155 -11.00 0.63 7.22
C GLU A 155 -10.70 -0.85 7.49
N GLU A 156 -11.68 -1.62 7.97
CA GLU A 156 -11.51 -3.06 8.20
C GLU A 156 -11.25 -3.83 6.90
N SER A 157 -11.90 -3.44 5.80
CA SER A 157 -11.65 -4.02 4.47
C SER A 157 -10.20 -3.81 4.03
N LEU A 158 -9.68 -2.59 4.18
CA LEU A 158 -8.29 -2.27 3.89
C LEU A 158 -7.32 -2.97 4.85
N ARG A 159 -7.66 -3.06 6.14
CA ARG A 159 -6.88 -3.79 7.13
C ARG A 159 -6.72 -5.26 6.75
N LEU A 160 -7.79 -5.93 6.31
CA LEU A 160 -7.76 -7.33 5.85
C LEU A 160 -6.97 -7.54 4.56
N VAL A 161 -6.70 -6.49 3.78
CA VAL A 161 -5.81 -6.56 2.61
C VAL A 161 -4.35 -6.50 3.06
N LEU A 162 -4.07 -5.66 4.04
CA LEU A 162 -2.73 -5.49 4.59
C LEU A 162 -2.35 -6.63 5.54
N TYR A 163 -3.27 -7.14 6.32
CA TYR A 163 -3.01 -8.16 7.32
C TYR A 163 -4.26 -9.01 7.60
N ASP A 164 -4.42 -10.05 6.78
CA ASP A 164 -5.44 -11.08 6.98
C ASP A 164 -4.95 -12.15 7.95
N GLU A 165 -5.45 -12.10 9.18
CA GLU A 165 -5.10 -13.02 10.26
C GLU A 165 -5.90 -14.33 10.27
N SER A 166 -6.75 -14.58 9.26
CA SER A 166 -7.56 -15.79 9.16
C SER A 166 -6.72 -17.07 9.06
N SER A 167 -5.60 -17.03 8.34
CA SER A 167 -4.66 -18.14 8.21
C SER A 167 -3.22 -17.64 8.05
N LEU A 168 -2.25 -18.54 8.21
CA LEU A 168 -0.85 -18.20 7.95
C LEU A 168 -0.60 -17.91 6.47
N ASN A 169 -1.31 -18.59 5.57
CA ASN A 169 -1.25 -18.32 4.14
C ASN A 169 -1.82 -16.93 3.84
N SER A 170 -2.99 -16.60 4.39
CA SER A 170 -3.62 -15.29 4.20
C SER A 170 -2.72 -14.16 4.71
N ALA A 171 -2.08 -14.35 5.86
CA ALA A 171 -1.14 -13.37 6.41
C ALA A 171 0.13 -13.25 5.54
N ALA A 172 0.61 -14.35 4.95
CA ALA A 172 1.76 -14.34 4.03
C ALA A 172 1.44 -13.68 2.67
N ASP A 173 0.22 -13.89 2.18
CA ASP A 173 -0.28 -13.39 0.89
C ASP A 173 -0.79 -11.95 0.98
N SER A 174 -1.00 -11.43 2.19
CA SER A 174 -1.39 -10.03 2.41
C SER A 174 -0.36 -9.07 1.82
N ASN A 175 -0.81 -7.85 1.47
CA ASN A 175 0.10 -6.82 0.97
C ASN A 175 1.09 -6.45 2.07
N HIS A 176 2.37 -6.69 1.80
CA HIS A 176 3.46 -6.53 2.75
C HIS A 176 4.38 -5.37 2.40
N ILE A 177 4.01 -4.50 1.44
CA ILE A 177 4.88 -3.42 0.98
C ILE A 177 4.23 -2.04 0.99
N CYS A 178 2.91 -1.96 0.78
CA CYS A 178 2.15 -0.72 0.86
C CYS A 178 1.80 -0.42 2.32
N ILE A 179 2.04 0.80 2.78
CA ILE A 179 1.73 1.32 4.11
C ILE A 179 0.51 2.25 3.98
N LEU A 180 -0.49 2.05 4.85
CA LEU A 180 -1.64 2.94 4.99
C LEU A 180 -1.47 3.73 6.29
N GLU A 181 -1.17 5.01 6.19
CA GLU A 181 -0.81 5.85 7.35
C GLU A 181 -1.94 6.05 8.38
N ALA A 182 -3.18 5.65 8.04
CA ALA A 182 -4.37 5.81 8.86
C ALA A 182 -4.89 4.52 9.53
N ILE A 183 -4.60 3.34 8.96
CA ILE A 183 -5.40 2.11 9.22
C ILE A 183 -4.64 1.00 9.96
N ASP A 184 -3.30 0.94 9.91
CA ASP A 184 -2.57 -0.11 10.64
C ASP A 184 -1.08 0.20 10.90
N TYR A 185 -0.62 -0.05 12.12
CA TYR A 185 0.78 0.07 12.54
C TYR A 185 1.61 -1.22 12.30
N ASN A 186 0.97 -2.35 11.96
CA ASN A 186 1.64 -3.63 11.66
C ASN A 186 2.24 -3.71 10.25
N ASN A 187 2.12 -2.62 9.49
CA ASN A 187 2.67 -2.47 8.16
C ASN A 187 3.89 -1.52 8.14
N SER A 188 4.48 -1.28 9.31
CA SER A 188 5.47 -0.22 9.55
C SER A 188 6.88 -0.49 9.00
N HIS A 189 7.15 -1.67 8.44
CA HIS A 189 8.47 -2.00 7.91
C HIS A 189 8.53 -1.80 6.38
N PRO A 190 9.41 -0.92 5.86
CA PRO A 190 9.44 -0.55 4.44
C PRO A 190 9.89 -1.70 3.52
N GLN A 191 10.59 -2.69 4.07
CA GLN A 191 11.05 -3.85 3.32
C GLN A 191 10.06 -5.02 3.39
N GLY A 192 9.55 -5.40 2.22
CA GLY A 192 8.45 -6.33 2.11
C GLY A 192 8.66 -7.72 2.72
N GLN A 193 9.81 -8.35 2.48
CA GLN A 193 10.10 -9.68 3.03
C GLN A 193 10.14 -9.65 4.57
N ILE A 194 10.72 -8.58 5.13
CA ILE A 194 10.84 -8.38 6.57
C ILE A 194 9.45 -8.19 7.20
N ASN A 195 8.59 -7.41 6.53
CA ASN A 195 7.21 -7.17 6.95
C ASN A 195 6.34 -8.43 6.86
N ARG A 196 6.48 -9.23 5.79
CA ARG A 196 5.84 -10.55 5.69
C ARG A 196 6.22 -11.44 6.87
N GLY A 197 7.51 -11.53 7.18
CA GLY A 197 8.00 -12.28 8.34
C GLY A 197 7.41 -11.75 9.65
N TRP A 198 7.35 -10.42 9.81
CA TRP A 198 6.77 -9.76 10.99
C TRP A 198 5.29 -10.09 11.18
N LYS A 199 4.49 -10.08 10.11
CA LYS A 199 3.06 -10.45 10.14
C LYS A 199 2.84 -11.91 10.54
N LEU A 200 3.63 -12.81 9.95
CA LEU A 200 3.60 -14.23 10.33
C LEU A 200 3.94 -14.43 11.80
N TYR A 201 5.03 -13.81 12.27
CA TYR A 201 5.44 -13.87 13.67
C TYR A 201 4.38 -13.30 14.61
N SER A 202 3.77 -12.17 14.26
CA SER A 202 2.72 -11.52 15.04
C SER A 202 1.51 -12.44 15.19
N LEU A 203 1.06 -13.07 14.09
CA LEU A 203 -0.06 -14.01 14.11
C LEU A 203 0.21 -15.24 14.99
N LEU A 204 1.40 -15.82 14.86
CA LEU A 204 1.85 -16.95 15.67
C LEU A 204 1.90 -16.60 17.15
N SER A 205 2.36 -15.39 17.48
CA SER A 205 2.46 -14.89 18.85
C SER A 205 1.08 -14.73 19.48
N ILE A 206 0.12 -14.13 18.76
CA ILE A 206 -1.26 -13.98 19.22
C ILE A 206 -1.92 -15.35 19.46
N ARG A 207 -1.77 -16.28 18.52
CA ARG A 207 -2.36 -17.63 18.62
C ARG A 207 -1.72 -18.48 19.71
N ASN A 208 -0.45 -18.26 20.03
CA ASN A 208 0.22 -18.95 21.13
C ASN A 208 -0.39 -18.62 22.50
N GLN A 209 -0.92 -17.41 22.71
CA GLN A 209 -1.59 -17.05 23.97
C GLN A 209 -2.78 -17.98 24.28
N SER A 210 -3.38 -18.57 23.25
CA SER A 210 -4.44 -19.57 23.34
C SER A 210 -3.96 -21.01 23.04
N MET A 211 -2.64 -21.24 22.98
CA MET A 211 -1.99 -22.51 22.63
C MET A 211 -2.56 -23.15 21.37
N SER A 212 -2.89 -22.32 20.38
CA SER A 212 -3.73 -22.71 19.27
C SER A 212 -3.00 -22.85 17.94
N ASN A 213 -1.70 -22.51 17.85
CA ASN A 213 -0.94 -22.55 16.59
C ASN A 213 -1.00 -23.92 15.92
N VAL A 214 -0.85 -24.98 16.70
CA VAL A 214 -0.79 -26.36 16.20
C VAL A 214 -2.01 -26.76 15.35
N LYS A 215 -3.19 -26.20 15.62
CA LYS A 215 -4.42 -26.53 14.87
C LYS A 215 -4.48 -25.84 13.49
N HIS A 216 -3.64 -24.83 13.26
CA HIS A 216 -3.60 -24.01 12.04
C HIS A 216 -2.40 -24.33 11.13
N PHE A 217 -1.71 -25.46 11.37
CA PHE A 217 -0.56 -25.88 10.57
C PHE A 217 -0.90 -26.91 9.49
N GLY A 218 -2.16 -27.36 9.41
CA GLY A 218 -2.57 -28.43 8.51
C GLY A 218 -2.58 -28.06 7.03
N ASP A 219 -2.67 -26.77 6.73
CA ASP A 219 -2.94 -26.19 5.41
C ASP A 219 -1.89 -25.15 4.98
N ILE A 220 -0.78 -25.03 5.71
CA ILE A 220 0.29 -24.08 5.38
C ILE A 220 0.91 -24.41 4.00
N ASP A 221 1.03 -23.41 3.13
CA ASP A 221 1.86 -23.51 1.92
C ASP A 221 3.32 -23.74 2.32
N VAL A 222 3.90 -24.82 1.82
CA VAL A 222 5.29 -25.20 2.09
C VAL A 222 6.27 -24.06 1.78
N LYS A 223 5.96 -23.22 0.79
CA LYS A 223 6.78 -22.08 0.37
C LYS A 223 6.94 -21.02 1.45
N ILE A 224 5.99 -20.91 2.39
CA ILE A 224 6.06 -19.91 3.45
C ILE A 224 6.81 -20.41 4.69
N LEU A 225 7.07 -21.73 4.80
CA LEU A 225 7.77 -22.32 5.95
C LEU A 225 9.16 -21.72 6.21
N PRO A 226 10.06 -21.53 5.22
CA PRO A 226 11.37 -20.95 5.48
C PRO A 226 11.29 -19.53 6.07
N ASN A 227 10.44 -18.68 5.48
CA ASN A 227 10.23 -17.30 5.95
C ASN A 227 9.60 -17.29 7.35
N MET A 228 8.67 -18.21 7.62
CA MET A 228 8.04 -18.36 8.94
C MET A 228 9.07 -18.76 10.00
N LEU A 229 9.90 -19.77 9.72
CA LEU A 229 10.95 -20.24 10.63
C LEU A 229 12.03 -19.17 10.84
N GLU A 230 12.46 -18.49 9.76
CA GLU A 230 13.40 -17.37 9.86
C GLU A 230 12.80 -16.25 10.72
N ALA A 231 11.53 -15.89 10.52
CA ALA A 231 10.86 -14.87 11.33
C ALA A 231 10.80 -15.26 12.81
N MET A 232 10.46 -16.51 13.13
CA MET A 232 10.52 -17.03 14.50
C MET A 232 11.92 -16.88 15.10
N GLN A 233 12.97 -17.22 14.36
CA GLN A 233 14.36 -17.14 14.82
C GLN A 233 14.86 -15.70 14.95
N ARG A 234 14.49 -14.83 13.99
CA ARG A 234 14.96 -13.45 13.86
C ARG A 234 14.30 -12.52 14.87
N TYR A 235 12.98 -12.64 15.04
CA TYR A 235 12.22 -11.81 15.98
C TYR A 235 12.20 -12.38 17.41
N HIS A 236 12.78 -13.57 17.62
CA HIS A 236 13.07 -14.08 18.96
C HIS A 236 13.99 -13.16 19.77
N ASN A 237 14.95 -12.48 19.12
CA ASN A 237 15.89 -11.57 19.76
C ASN A 237 15.43 -10.09 19.78
N ALA A 238 14.48 -9.72 18.92
CA ALA A 238 14.16 -8.32 18.60
C ALA A 238 13.16 -7.65 19.56
N VAL A 239 12.48 -8.40 20.42
CA VAL A 239 11.55 -7.86 21.43
C VAL A 239 12.29 -6.99 22.48
N SER A 240 13.62 -7.07 22.58
CA SER A 240 14.42 -6.23 23.48
C SER A 240 14.77 -4.84 22.94
N VAL A 241 14.78 -4.62 21.61
CA VAL A 241 15.34 -3.39 20.99
C VAL A 241 14.26 -2.39 20.55
N TYR A 242 13.09 -2.86 20.12
CA TYR A 242 12.02 -1.96 19.65
C TYR A 242 11.17 -1.34 20.77
N ASN A 243 11.26 -1.88 21.99
CA ASN A 243 10.46 -1.46 23.15
C ASN A 243 10.90 -0.13 23.80
N ALA A 244 11.98 0.51 23.32
CA ALA A 244 12.50 1.74 23.93
C ALA A 244 11.81 3.05 23.46
N ASN A 245 11.17 3.08 22.29
CA ASN A 245 10.74 4.34 21.66
C ASN A 245 9.26 4.42 21.23
N ALA A 246 8.42 3.42 21.52
CA ALA A 246 7.00 3.44 21.15
C ALA A 246 6.11 3.41 22.40
N HIS A 247 5.76 4.58 22.92
CA HIS A 247 4.92 4.73 24.12
C HIS A 247 3.45 4.25 23.96
N SER A 248 3.04 3.79 22.79
CA SER A 248 1.72 3.19 22.53
C SER A 248 1.75 1.67 22.28
N PHE A 249 2.93 1.03 22.35
CA PHE A 249 3.16 -0.39 22.01
C PHE A 249 2.70 -1.41 23.08
N ARG A 250 1.68 -1.07 23.88
CA ARG A 250 1.09 -1.99 24.87
C ARG A 250 -0.13 -2.71 24.30
N ARG A 251 0.10 -3.65 23.38
CA ARG A 251 -0.72 -4.86 23.28
C ARG A 251 0.20 -6.08 23.37
N ASN A 252 0.50 -6.48 24.61
CA ASN A 252 0.75 -7.86 25.04
C ASN A 252 1.57 -8.78 24.08
N PHE A 253 2.78 -8.37 23.66
CA PHE A 253 3.73 -9.26 22.96
C PHE A 253 4.65 -10.01 23.93
N GLU A 254 4.15 -10.35 25.13
CA GLU A 254 4.87 -11.12 26.16
C GLU A 254 4.74 -12.64 25.92
N VAL A 255 5.08 -13.12 24.73
CA VAL A 255 5.18 -14.56 24.50
C VAL A 255 6.63 -14.92 24.26
N GLU A 256 7.21 -15.74 25.14
CA GLU A 256 8.54 -16.29 24.93
C GLU A 256 8.56 -17.12 23.64
N PRO A 257 9.37 -16.75 22.62
CA PRO A 257 9.37 -17.40 21.32
C PRO A 257 9.72 -18.90 21.36
N VAL A 258 10.30 -19.37 22.47
CA VAL A 258 10.54 -20.79 22.76
C VAL A 258 9.25 -21.59 22.83
N SER A 259 8.13 -21.01 23.27
CA SER A 259 6.84 -21.70 23.29
C SER A 259 6.30 -21.93 21.88
N ILE A 260 6.47 -20.96 20.98
CA ILE A 260 6.05 -21.05 19.57
C ILE A 260 6.88 -22.11 18.85
N VAL A 261 8.20 -22.10 19.06
CA VAL A 261 9.12 -23.09 18.49
C VAL A 261 8.79 -24.48 19.06
N TYR A 262 8.57 -24.61 20.37
CA TYR A 262 8.21 -25.87 21.02
C TYR A 262 6.88 -26.44 20.48
N GLU A 263 5.84 -25.61 20.34
CA GLU A 263 4.56 -26.02 19.73
C GLU A 263 4.76 -26.49 18.29
N THR A 264 5.62 -25.80 17.53
CA THR A 264 5.93 -26.16 16.14
C THR A 264 6.69 -27.48 16.03
N LEU A 265 7.67 -27.70 16.91
CA LEU A 265 8.43 -28.94 17.00
C LEU A 265 7.57 -30.14 17.47
N ARG A 266 6.47 -29.90 18.20
CA ARG A 266 5.58 -30.98 18.70
C ARG A 266 4.79 -31.70 17.59
N LYS A 267 4.72 -31.14 16.39
CA LYS A 267 4.18 -31.78 15.17
C LYS A 267 5.20 -31.82 14.04
N TRP A 268 6.49 -31.80 14.38
CA TRP A 268 7.62 -31.82 13.45
C TRP A 268 7.54 -32.94 12.41
N ASP A 269 6.94 -34.09 12.74
CA ASP A 269 6.73 -35.21 11.83
C ASP A 269 5.95 -34.82 10.56
N LYS A 270 4.95 -33.94 10.70
CA LYS A 270 4.15 -33.41 9.57
C LYS A 270 4.92 -32.35 8.78
N VAL A 271 5.64 -31.46 9.48
CA VAL A 271 6.50 -30.43 8.87
C VAL A 271 7.62 -31.09 8.07
N MET A 272 8.23 -32.15 8.59
CA MET A 272 9.29 -32.92 7.94
C MET A 272 8.79 -33.72 6.73
N GLN A 273 7.56 -34.24 6.74
CA GLN A 273 6.96 -34.84 5.54
C GLN A 273 6.83 -33.80 4.42
N LEU A 274 6.47 -32.56 4.77
CA LEU A 274 6.37 -31.42 3.85
C LEU A 274 7.75 -30.93 3.36
N CYS A 275 8.76 -30.90 4.23
CA CYS A 275 10.14 -30.58 3.83
C CYS A 275 10.76 -31.67 2.95
N LYS A 276 10.39 -32.94 3.16
CA LYS A 276 10.86 -34.07 2.34
C LYS A 276 10.29 -34.05 0.92
N SER A 277 9.04 -33.60 0.73
CA SER A 277 8.48 -33.44 -0.62
C SER A 277 9.19 -32.35 -1.43
N LEU A 278 9.69 -31.28 -0.79
CA LEU A 278 10.51 -30.26 -1.45
C LEU A 278 11.88 -30.77 -1.92
N GLY A 279 12.48 -31.70 -1.17
CA GLY A 279 13.75 -32.34 -1.56
C GLY A 279 13.61 -33.26 -2.77
N ALA A 280 12.41 -33.79 -3.03
CA ALA A 280 12.13 -34.67 -4.16
C ALA A 280 11.85 -33.89 -5.46
N GLU A 281 11.12 -32.77 -5.40
CA GLU A 281 10.83 -31.93 -6.59
C GLU A 281 12.07 -31.19 -7.14
N ASN A 282 13.01 -30.81 -6.28
CA ASN A 282 14.28 -30.19 -6.71
C ASN A 282 15.29 -31.19 -7.32
N MET A 283 15.01 -32.49 -7.28
CA MET A 283 15.83 -33.51 -7.94
C MET A 283 15.25 -34.00 -9.27
N SER A 284 14.03 -33.60 -9.65
CA SER A 284 13.38 -34.06 -10.89
C SER A 284 13.41 -33.06 -12.05
N ILE A 285 14.19 -31.97 -11.95
CA ILE A 285 14.37 -30.96 -13.02
C ILE A 285 15.77 -31.07 -13.68
N ASN A 286 16.63 -31.98 -13.23
CA ASN A 286 17.97 -32.20 -13.79
C ASN A 286 18.18 -33.63 -14.33
N ASP A 287 17.22 -34.17 -15.08
CA ASP A 287 17.43 -35.33 -15.97
C ASP A 287 16.91 -35.02 -17.38
#